data_AF-A0A1M7UKR5-F1
#
_entry.id   AF-A0A1M7UKR5-F1
#
_cell.length_a   1.000
_cell.length_b   1.000
_cell.length_c   1.000
_cell.angle_alpha   90.00
_cell.angle_beta   90.00
_cell.angle_gamma   90.00
#
_symmetry.space_group_name_H-M   'P 1'
#
loop_
_entity.id
_entity.type
_entity.pdbx_description
1 polymer ?
#
loop_
_entity_poly.entity_id
_entity_poly.type
_entity_poly.pdbx_seq_one_letter_code
_entity_poly.pdbx_strand_id
1 'polypeptide(L)'
;MCTWARSASAPGVPVDVDQWKWSCGFYPGCDPGEFSDGTAPDFFTARRQFEAAWRELSAGKTEADYQEWRDQRDRTAQKYAAWAQGEKPSPPSSMMRCVCGVRFDSHKPAESYDHRAHIYAARAEGRR
;
A
#
# COMPACT_ATOMS: atom_id res chain seq x y z
N MET A 1 -0.76 2.32 -6.01
CA MET A 1 0.23 2.64 -7.06
C MET A 1 1.08 1.41 -7.26
N CYS A 2 0.75 0.62 -8.26
CA CYS A 2 1.50 -0.56 -8.62
C CYS A 2 2.49 -0.06 -9.65
N THR A 3 3.77 -0.06 -9.31
CA THR A 3 4.81 0.46 -10.21
C THR A 3 5.01 -0.57 -11.32
N TRP A 4 4.11 -0.56 -12.30
CA TRP A 4 4.35 -1.13 -13.61
C TRP A 4 5.71 -0.60 -14.09
N ALA A 5 6.53 -1.50 -14.63
CA ALA A 5 7.83 -1.24 -15.21
C ALA A 5 7.89 0.14 -15.87
N ARG A 6 8.54 1.10 -15.22
CA ARG A 6 8.84 2.37 -15.83
C ARG A 6 10.21 2.25 -16.46
N SER A 7 10.22 1.75 -17.67
CA SER A 7 11.29 2.00 -18.61
C SER A 7 11.18 3.47 -19.00
N ALA A 8 11.69 4.36 -18.13
CA ALA A 8 11.76 5.79 -18.37
C ALA A 8 13.23 6.15 -18.65
N SER A 9 13.49 6.66 -19.85
CA SER A 9 14.65 7.54 -20.05
C SER A 9 14.49 8.68 -19.05
N ALA A 10 15.44 8.86 -18.15
CA ALA A 10 15.38 9.92 -17.17
C ALA A 10 15.84 11.23 -17.85
N PRO A 11 14.95 12.18 -18.14
CA PRO A 11 15.37 13.44 -18.75
C PRO A 11 16.33 14.15 -17.79
N GLY A 12 17.58 14.33 -18.22
CA GLY A 12 18.65 14.95 -17.43
C GLY A 12 19.63 13.99 -16.75
N VAL A 13 19.53 12.67 -16.98
CA VAL A 13 20.55 11.73 -16.51
C VAL A 13 21.73 11.70 -17.50
N PRO A 14 22.96 11.94 -17.03
CA PRO A 14 24.17 11.84 -17.85
C PRO A 14 24.25 10.51 -18.61
N VAL A 15 24.72 10.55 -19.87
CA VAL A 15 24.73 9.38 -20.77
C VAL A 15 25.63 8.24 -20.29
N ASP A 16 26.48 8.51 -19.30
CA ASP A 16 27.39 7.57 -18.63
C ASP A 16 26.74 6.81 -17.46
N VAL A 17 25.49 7.11 -17.12
CA VAL A 17 24.71 6.39 -16.10
C VAL A 17 23.71 5.44 -16.75
N ASP A 18 23.47 4.29 -16.11
CA ASP A 18 22.44 3.34 -16.48
C ASP A 18 21.07 4.02 -16.63
N GLN A 19 20.59 4.08 -17.88
CA GLN A 19 19.41 4.85 -18.25
C GLN A 19 18.10 4.17 -17.87
N TRP A 20 18.12 2.89 -17.50
CA TRP A 20 16.93 2.09 -17.28
C TRP A 20 16.89 1.56 -15.86
N LYS A 21 15.89 1.96 -15.10
CA LYS A 21 15.59 1.41 -13.78
C LYS A 21 14.50 0.36 -13.86
N TRP A 22 14.59 -0.68 -13.04
CA TRP A 22 13.52 -1.65 -12.83
C TRP A 22 13.30 -1.91 -11.35
N SER A 23 12.10 -2.38 -11.01
CA SER A 23 11.71 -2.79 -9.66
C SER A 23 10.73 -3.95 -9.75
N CYS A 24 10.89 -4.93 -8.87
CA CYS A 24 10.11 -6.15 -8.78
C CYS A 24 9.66 -6.33 -7.31
N GLY A 25 8.34 -6.48 -7.12
CA GLY A 25 7.71 -6.52 -5.80
C GLY A 25 6.41 -5.72 -5.78
N PHE A 26 5.51 -6.09 -4.88
CA PHE A 26 4.23 -5.42 -4.71
C PHE A 26 3.81 -5.40 -3.24
N TYR A 27 3.11 -4.35 -2.83
CA TYR A 27 2.59 -4.21 -1.48
C TYR A 27 1.11 -3.92 -1.50
N PRO A 28 0.31 -4.53 -0.61
CA PRO A 28 0.63 -5.67 0.25
C PRO A 28 0.82 -6.97 -0.56
N GLY A 29 1.32 -8.04 0.07
CA GLY A 29 1.61 -9.34 -0.58
C GLY A 29 3.09 -9.65 -0.83
N CYS A 30 4.00 -8.69 -0.61
CA CYS A 30 5.44 -8.95 -0.45
C CYS A 30 5.93 -8.39 0.88
N ASP A 31 6.78 -9.16 1.56
CA ASP A 31 7.44 -8.79 2.79
C ASP A 31 8.61 -7.83 2.56
N PRO A 32 9.02 -7.06 3.59
CA PRO A 32 10.26 -6.28 3.55
C PRO A 32 11.47 -7.19 3.32
N GLY A 33 12.05 -7.15 2.12
CA GLY A 33 13.17 -8.00 1.71
C GLY A 33 12.91 -8.82 0.44
N GLU A 34 11.65 -8.98 0.04
CA GLU A 34 11.28 -9.62 -1.23
C GLU A 34 11.26 -8.62 -2.40
N PHE A 35 11.39 -7.34 -2.11
CA PHE A 35 11.54 -6.29 -3.11
C PHE A 35 12.94 -6.33 -3.70
N SER A 36 13.01 -6.37 -5.02
CA SER A 36 14.25 -6.27 -5.79
C SER A 36 14.17 -5.08 -6.73
N ASP A 37 15.23 -4.30 -6.84
CA ASP A 37 15.33 -3.24 -7.82
C ASP A 37 16.75 -3.13 -8.36
N GLY A 38 16.90 -2.47 -9.50
CA GLY A 38 18.19 -2.34 -10.16
C GLY A 38 18.17 -1.36 -11.32
N THR A 39 19.35 -1.13 -11.88
CA THR A 39 19.57 -0.30 -13.06
C THR A 39 20.28 -1.09 -14.17
N ALA A 40 20.13 -0.65 -15.41
CA ALA A 40 20.82 -1.21 -16.55
C ALA A 40 21.08 -0.16 -17.65
N PRO A 41 22.11 -0.38 -18.50
CA PRO A 41 22.47 0.56 -19.56
C PRO A 41 21.46 0.60 -20.70
N ASP A 42 20.74 -0.50 -20.93
CA ASP A 42 19.75 -0.63 -22.00
C ASP A 42 18.45 -1.31 -21.53
N PHE A 43 17.37 -1.08 -22.30
CA PHE A 43 16.04 -1.60 -22.00
C PHE A 43 15.99 -3.13 -21.94
N PHE A 44 16.67 -3.82 -22.87
CA PHE A 44 16.61 -5.28 -22.94
C PHE A 44 17.32 -5.92 -21.75
N THR A 45 18.42 -5.31 -21.29
CA THR A 45 19.10 -5.73 -20.06
C THR A 45 18.24 -5.48 -18.84
N ALA A 46 17.65 -4.29 -18.69
CA ALA A 46 16.71 -4.01 -17.58
C ALA A 46 15.53 -4.99 -17.58
N ARG A 47 14.93 -5.25 -18.75
CA ARG A 47 13.81 -6.19 -18.89
C ARG A 47 14.22 -7.61 -18.51
N ARG A 48 15.38 -8.08 -18.96
CA ARG A 48 15.88 -9.43 -18.63
C ARG A 48 16.12 -9.59 -17.13
N GLN A 49 16.71 -8.59 -16.48
CA GLN A 49 16.92 -8.58 -15.03
C GLN A 49 15.59 -8.57 -14.26
N PHE A 50 14.63 -7.75 -14.70
CA PHE A 50 13.28 -7.75 -14.16
C PHE A 50 12.59 -9.11 -14.32
N GLU A 51 12.64 -9.72 -15.50
CA GLU A 51 12.00 -11.03 -15.76
C GLU A 51 12.61 -12.14 -14.91
N ALA A 52 13.92 -12.10 -14.66
CA ALA A 52 14.59 -13.03 -13.76
C ALA A 52 14.11 -12.84 -12.31
N ALA A 53 14.16 -11.60 -11.80
CA ALA A 53 13.67 -11.27 -10.46
C ALA A 53 12.18 -11.62 -10.29
N TRP A 54 11.35 -11.40 -11.32
CA TRP A 54 9.94 -11.74 -11.29
C TRP A 54 9.70 -13.25 -11.22
N ARG A 55 10.48 -14.06 -11.95
CA ARG A 55 10.37 -15.53 -11.86
C ARG A 55 10.72 -16.03 -10.46
N GLU A 56 11.75 -15.48 -9.85
CA GLU A 56 12.16 -15.84 -8.48
C GLU A 56 11.08 -15.44 -7.47
N LEU A 57 10.59 -14.19 -7.53
CA LEU A 57 9.53 -13.71 -6.66
C LEU A 57 8.24 -14.52 -6.83
N SER A 58 7.75 -14.65 -8.06
CA SER A 58 6.47 -15.31 -8.35
C SER A 58 6.46 -16.79 -7.99
N ALA A 59 7.60 -17.47 -8.01
CA ALA A 59 7.70 -18.86 -7.57
C ALA A 59 7.35 -19.05 -6.09
N GLY A 60 7.55 -18.02 -5.25
CA GLY A 60 7.20 -18.03 -3.83
C GLY A 60 5.82 -17.44 -3.51
N LYS A 61 5.07 -16.93 -4.51
CA LYS A 61 3.80 -16.23 -4.28
C LYS A 61 2.59 -17.13 -4.50
N THR A 62 1.58 -16.88 -3.67
CA THR A 62 0.28 -17.52 -3.76
C THR A 62 -0.75 -16.58 -4.40
N GLU A 63 -1.87 -17.13 -4.85
CA GLU A 63 -3.00 -16.31 -5.32
C GLU A 63 -3.53 -15.38 -4.23
N ALA A 64 -3.41 -15.76 -2.95
CA ALA A 64 -3.82 -14.92 -1.83
C ALA A 64 -2.97 -13.64 -1.74
N ASP A 65 -1.66 -13.73 -1.96
CA ASP A 65 -0.76 -12.57 -1.97
C ASP A 65 -1.12 -11.60 -3.10
N TYR A 66 -1.42 -12.13 -4.29
CA TYR A 66 -1.89 -11.34 -5.42
C TYR A 66 -3.27 -10.73 -5.15
N GLN A 67 -4.17 -11.48 -4.50
CA GLN A 67 -5.50 -11.00 -4.17
C GLN A 67 -5.45 -9.88 -3.13
N GLU A 68 -4.59 -9.99 -2.11
CA GLU A 68 -4.41 -8.93 -1.11
C GLU A 68 -3.97 -7.62 -1.75
N TRP A 69 -3.04 -7.69 -2.71
CA TRP A 69 -2.63 -6.54 -3.51
C TRP A 69 -3.80 -5.95 -4.32
N ARG A 70 -4.62 -6.79 -4.98
CA ARG A 70 -5.79 -6.31 -5.75
C ARG A 70 -6.80 -5.62 -4.84
N ASP A 71 -7.10 -6.23 -3.69
CA ASP A 71 -8.03 -5.67 -2.69
C ASP A 71 -7.54 -4.31 -2.18
N GLN A 72 -6.24 -4.18 -1.91
CA GLN A 72 -5.67 -2.90 -1.49
C GLN A 72 -5.73 -1.84 -2.57
N ARG A 73 -5.44 -2.21 -3.83
CA ARG A 73 -5.52 -1.30 -4.97
C ARG A 73 -6.95 -0.78 -5.13
N ASP A 74 -7.93 -1.67 -5.06
CA ASP A 74 -9.33 -1.35 -5.29
C ASP A 74 -9.90 -0.53 -4.11
N ARG A 75 -9.55 -0.88 -2.86
CA ARG A 75 -9.87 -0.05 -1.68
C ARG A 75 -9.26 1.35 -1.78
N THR A 76 -8.03 1.45 -2.27
CA THR A 76 -7.37 2.75 -2.47
C THR A 76 -8.11 3.58 -3.51
N ALA A 77 -8.50 2.97 -4.64
CA ALA A 77 -9.28 3.65 -5.67
C ALA A 77 -10.62 4.16 -5.13
N GLN A 78 -11.37 3.32 -4.39
CA GLN A 78 -12.62 3.71 -3.74
C GLN A 78 -12.43 4.89 -2.76
N LYS A 79 -11.38 4.83 -1.94
CA LYS A 79 -11.04 5.91 -1.00
C LYS A 79 -10.84 7.24 -1.73
N TYR A 80 -10.07 7.26 -2.82
CA TYR A 80 -9.82 8.49 -3.57
C TYR A 80 -11.05 8.96 -4.37
N ALA A 81 -11.90 8.04 -4.83
CA ALA A 81 -13.18 8.40 -5.45
C ALA A 81 -14.10 9.13 -4.46
N ALA A 82 -14.22 8.62 -3.22
CA ALA A 82 -14.99 9.30 -2.16
C ALA A 82 -14.44 10.70 -1.88
N TRP A 83 -13.11 10.85 -1.73
CA TRP A 83 -12.49 12.16 -1.57
C TRP A 83 -12.78 13.11 -2.74
N ALA A 84 -12.74 12.62 -3.98
CA ALA A 84 -13.04 13.43 -5.17
C ALA A 84 -14.50 13.91 -5.19
N GLN A 85 -15.41 13.17 -4.57
CA GLN A 85 -16.82 13.54 -4.40
C GLN A 85 -17.06 14.43 -3.16
N GLY A 86 -16.02 14.75 -2.38
CA GLY A 86 -16.16 15.48 -1.12
C GLY A 86 -16.71 14.64 0.04
N GLU A 87 -16.79 13.33 -0.14
CA GLU A 87 -17.25 12.38 0.87
C GLU A 87 -16.10 11.89 1.74
N LYS A 88 -16.44 11.50 2.98
CA LYS A 88 -15.48 10.86 3.87
C LYS A 88 -15.36 9.38 3.49
N PRO A 89 -14.16 8.86 3.15
CA PRO A 89 -13.99 7.46 2.84
C PRO A 89 -14.28 6.57 4.05
N SER A 90 -14.88 5.41 3.78
CA SER A 90 -15.15 4.40 4.79
C SER A 90 -13.84 3.80 5.35
N PRO A 91 -13.73 3.58 6.68
CA PRO A 91 -12.56 2.93 7.27
C PRO A 91 -12.47 1.45 6.85
N PRO A 92 -11.25 0.86 6.84
CA PRO A 92 -11.05 -0.54 6.43
C PRO A 92 -11.69 -1.56 7.38
N SER A 93 -11.98 -1.17 8.62
CA SER A 93 -12.83 -1.90 9.55
C SER A 93 -13.61 -0.90 10.38
N SER A 94 -14.88 -1.20 10.65
CA SER A 94 -15.69 -0.43 11.58
C SER A 94 -15.40 -0.79 13.04
N MET A 95 -14.69 -1.89 13.31
CA MET A 95 -14.39 -2.35 14.66
C MET A 95 -13.28 -1.50 15.29
N MET A 96 -13.61 -0.77 16.36
CA MET A 96 -12.67 0.02 17.15
C MET A 96 -12.43 -0.61 18.52
N ARG A 97 -11.33 -0.23 19.19
CA ARG A 97 -11.06 -0.57 20.59
C ARG A 97 -11.02 0.73 21.40
N CYS A 98 -11.79 0.81 22.48
CA CYS A 98 -11.78 1.93 23.41
C CYS A 98 -10.61 1.79 24.42
N VAL A 99 -10.18 2.90 25.02
CA VAL A 99 -9.22 2.90 26.14
C VAL A 99 -9.73 2.11 27.36
N CYS A 100 -11.05 1.96 27.52
CA CYS A 100 -11.63 1.08 28.54
C CYS A 100 -11.54 -0.43 28.21
N GLY A 101 -10.93 -0.79 27.08
CA GLY A 101 -10.68 -2.19 26.67
C GLY A 101 -11.77 -2.82 25.79
N VAL A 102 -12.96 -2.22 25.70
CA VAL A 102 -14.08 -2.75 24.90
C VAL A 102 -13.81 -2.61 23.40
N ARG A 103 -14.12 -3.67 22.63
CA ARG A 103 -14.21 -3.61 21.15
C ARG A 103 -15.65 -3.40 20.73
N PHE A 104 -15.89 -2.45 19.83
CA PHE A 104 -17.23 -2.07 19.40
C PHE A 104 -17.26 -1.72 17.91
N ASP A 105 -18.43 -1.84 17.29
CA ASP A 105 -18.65 -1.42 15.91
C ASP A 105 -18.96 0.09 15.86
N SER A 106 -18.04 0.86 15.27
CA SER A 106 -18.21 2.32 15.12
C SER A 106 -19.39 2.72 14.24
N HIS A 107 -19.89 1.82 13.38
CA HIS A 107 -21.07 2.07 12.55
C HIS A 107 -22.38 1.87 13.32
N LYS A 108 -22.35 1.25 14.50
CA LYS A 108 -23.52 1.08 15.36
C LYS A 108 -23.56 2.19 16.41
N PRO A 109 -24.49 3.16 16.32
CA PRO A 109 -24.52 4.30 17.23
C PRO A 109 -24.65 3.89 18.70
N ALA A 110 -25.44 2.85 18.98
CA ALA A 110 -25.64 2.33 20.33
C ALA A 110 -24.34 1.79 20.97
N GLU A 111 -23.46 1.17 20.20
CA GLU A 111 -22.16 0.69 20.72
C GLU A 111 -21.12 1.82 20.74
N SER A 112 -21.17 2.74 19.77
CA SER A 112 -20.15 3.79 19.56
C SER A 112 -20.30 5.00 20.51
N TYR A 113 -21.53 5.40 20.82
CA TYR A 113 -21.79 6.62 21.60
C TYR A 113 -21.36 6.51 23.06
N ASP A 114 -21.44 5.31 23.64
CA ASP A 114 -20.98 5.04 25.01
C ASP A 114 -19.45 5.18 25.14
N HIS A 115 -18.72 5.03 24.03
CA HIS A 115 -17.25 5.04 24.03
C HIS A 115 -16.62 6.36 23.57
N ARG A 116 -17.40 7.30 23.02
CA ARG A 116 -16.88 8.58 22.52
C ARG A 116 -16.21 9.42 23.62
N ALA A 117 -16.79 9.45 24.82
CA ALA A 117 -16.32 10.25 25.94
C ALA A 117 -14.93 9.79 26.41
N HIS A 118 -14.74 8.48 26.54
CA HIS A 118 -13.45 7.88 26.91
C HIS A 118 -12.36 8.20 25.88
N ILE A 119 -12.68 8.16 24.59
CA ILE A 119 -11.74 8.46 23.51
C ILE A 119 -11.32 9.93 23.53
N TYR A 120 -12.26 10.85 23.75
CA TYR A 120 -11.93 12.29 23.81
C TYR A 120 -11.12 12.65 25.05
N ALA A 121 -11.45 12.09 26.21
CA ALA A 121 -10.68 12.30 27.45
C ALA A 121 -9.22 11.85 27.29
N ALA A 122 -8.99 10.62 26.79
CA ALA A 122 -7.64 10.10 26.56
C ALA A 122 -6.82 10.95 25.55
N ARG A 123 -7.48 11.48 24.49
CA ARG A 123 -6.81 12.37 23.52
C ARG A 123 -6.42 13.73 24.12
N ALA A 124 -7.17 14.22 25.10
CA ALA A 124 -6.85 15.45 25.80
C ALA A 124 -5.65 15.27 26.76
N GLU A 125 -5.56 14.10 27.41
CA GLU A 125 -4.45 13.74 28.30
C GLU A 125 -3.13 13.52 27.55
N GLY A 126 -3.16 12.87 26.39
CA GLY A 126 -1.96 12.61 25.57
C GLY A 126 -1.41 13.81 24.79
N ARG A 127 -2.05 14.98 24.87
CA ARG A 127 -1.63 16.22 24.17
C ARG A 127 -0.98 17.24 25.13
N ARG A 128 -0.75 16.86 26.39
CA ARG A 128 -0.04 17.66 27.40
C ARG A 128 1.44 17.30 27.48
#